data_AF-A0A2I0T9N6-F1
#
_entry.id   AF-A0A2I0T9N6-F1
#
_cell.length_a   1.000
_cell.length_b   1.000
_cell.length_c   1.000
_cell.angle_alpha   90.00
_cell.angle_beta   90.00
_cell.angle_gamma   90.00
#
_symmetry.space_group_name_H-M   'P 1'
#
loop_
_entity.id
_entity.type
_entity.pdbx_description
1 polymer ?
#
loop_
_entity_poly.entity_id
_entity_poly.type
_entity_poly.pdbx_seq_one_letter_code
_entity_poly.pdbx_strand_id
1 'polypeptide(L)'
;MLSGVQQKNIVVTCNYEARKCGVKKLMSVKDAKETCPQLILVNGEDLTPYREMSYKVTALNLQDTTHVRLVIGSQVAEELREAVHTRLGLTGCAGVASNKLLAKLVSGTFKPNQQTVLLPESCQELIRGLSHIQKVPGIGYKTAKRLETLGVRNVCDLQAFPSAVLEKELGVSIAQRIQKLSYGEDDSPVTPSGPPQMVDVDLPFHLTLLSVCFSNLKDLPTSKKGSIGFYLKQMSPPSGSGKRVRTECFKEV
;
A
#
# COMPACT_ATOMS: atom_id res chain seq x y z
N MET A 1 4.05 -23.22 -10.23
CA MET A 1 3.77 -24.30 -9.25
C MET A 1 2.40 -24.91 -9.55
N LEU A 2 2.28 -26.24 -9.63
CA LEU A 2 1.00 -26.94 -9.87
C LEU A 2 0.36 -27.27 -8.52
N SER A 3 -0.81 -26.72 -8.22
CA SER A 3 -1.39 -26.83 -6.87
C SER A 3 -2.89 -27.09 -6.86
N GLY A 4 -3.33 -27.86 -5.86
CA GLY A 4 -4.72 -28.14 -5.54
C GLY A 4 -4.97 -28.09 -4.04
N VAL A 5 -6.20 -27.74 -3.64
CA VAL A 5 -6.65 -27.79 -2.26
C VAL A 5 -7.46 -29.07 -2.07
N GLN A 6 -7.08 -29.88 -1.09
CA GLN A 6 -7.80 -31.10 -0.75
C GLN A 6 -8.65 -30.92 0.51
N GLN A 7 -9.84 -31.51 0.49
CA GLN A 7 -10.63 -31.81 1.70
C GLN A 7 -11.02 -33.27 1.61
N LYS A 8 -10.74 -34.00 2.68
CA LYS A 8 -10.82 -35.45 2.75
C LYS A 8 -10.03 -36.05 1.59
N ASN A 9 -10.67 -36.87 0.76
CA ASN A 9 -10.06 -37.53 -0.39
C ASN A 9 -10.41 -36.86 -1.74
N ILE A 10 -10.81 -35.58 -1.73
CA ILE A 10 -11.30 -34.88 -2.92
C ILE A 10 -10.54 -33.55 -3.13
N VAL A 11 -10.23 -33.24 -4.38
CA VAL A 11 -9.70 -31.93 -4.79
C VAL A 11 -10.85 -30.93 -4.89
N VAL A 12 -10.91 -29.98 -3.95
CA VAL A 12 -12.00 -28.99 -3.84
C VAL A 12 -11.79 -27.82 -4.78
N THR A 13 -10.53 -27.46 -5.06
CA THR A 13 -10.16 -26.48 -6.08
C THR A 13 -8.71 -26.70 -6.50
N CYS A 14 -8.33 -26.18 -7.66
CA CYS A 14 -6.97 -26.24 -8.20
C CYS A 14 -6.68 -25.00 -9.03
N ASN A 15 -5.39 -24.65 -9.11
CA ASN A 15 -4.93 -23.51 -9.88
C ASN A 15 -5.00 -23.77 -11.40
N TYR A 16 -4.88 -22.72 -12.20
CA TYR A 16 -5.07 -22.81 -13.65
C TYR A 16 -4.07 -23.75 -14.33
N GLU A 17 -2.82 -23.79 -13.86
CA GLU A 17 -1.81 -24.71 -14.39
C GLU A 17 -2.19 -26.18 -14.16
N ALA A 18 -2.75 -26.52 -12.98
CA ALA A 18 -3.19 -27.89 -12.70
C ALA A 18 -4.40 -28.30 -13.56
N ARG A 19 -5.29 -27.35 -13.88
CA ARG A 19 -6.43 -27.59 -14.79
C ARG A 19 -5.98 -27.91 -16.22
N LYS A 20 -4.92 -27.24 -16.71
CA LYS A 20 -4.32 -27.55 -18.03
C LYS A 20 -3.78 -28.98 -18.09
N CYS A 21 -3.27 -29.50 -16.97
CA CYS A 21 -2.83 -30.89 -16.85
C CYS A 21 -3.99 -31.89 -16.71
N GLY A 22 -5.25 -31.45 -16.69
CA GLY A 22 -6.42 -32.34 -16.63
C GLY A 22 -7.02 -32.53 -15.23
N VAL A 23 -6.44 -31.92 -14.19
CA VAL A 23 -6.99 -31.97 -12.82
C VAL A 23 -8.28 -31.18 -12.75
N LYS A 24 -9.38 -31.81 -12.31
CA LYS A 24 -10.70 -31.19 -12.23
C LYS A 24 -11.14 -30.98 -10.77
N LYS A 25 -12.07 -30.03 -10.58
CA LYS A 25 -12.79 -29.89 -9.30
C LYS A 25 -13.56 -31.18 -9.02
N LEU A 26 -13.63 -31.58 -7.76
CA LEU A 26 -14.29 -32.80 -7.28
C LEU A 26 -13.64 -34.11 -7.73
N MET A 27 -12.47 -34.05 -8.37
CA MET A 27 -11.67 -35.22 -8.68
C MET A 27 -11.14 -35.85 -7.39
N SER A 28 -11.07 -37.18 -7.33
CA SER A 28 -10.45 -37.83 -6.18
C SER A 28 -8.96 -37.47 -6.12
N VAL A 29 -8.40 -37.41 -4.92
CA VAL A 29 -6.96 -37.13 -4.73
C VAL A 29 -6.10 -38.15 -5.48
N LYS A 30 -6.56 -39.41 -5.54
CA LYS A 30 -5.91 -40.49 -6.29
C LYS A 30 -5.88 -40.17 -7.79
N ASP A 31 -7.04 -39.94 -8.40
CA ASP A 31 -7.13 -39.67 -9.85
C ASP A 31 -6.39 -38.38 -10.22
N ALA A 32 -6.42 -37.37 -9.34
CA ALA A 32 -5.71 -36.11 -9.54
C ALA A 32 -4.19 -36.29 -9.55
N LYS A 33 -3.66 -37.16 -8.66
CA LYS A 33 -2.23 -37.52 -8.62
C LYS A 33 -1.82 -38.42 -9.78
N GLU A 34 -2.69 -39.30 -10.25
CA GLU A 34 -2.44 -40.10 -11.46
C GLU A 34 -2.42 -39.20 -12.71
N THR A 35 -3.35 -38.24 -12.79
CA THR A 35 -3.43 -37.26 -13.88
C THR A 35 -2.24 -36.27 -13.88
N CYS A 36 -1.82 -35.83 -12.69
CA CYS A 36 -0.73 -34.89 -12.52
C CYS A 36 0.13 -35.31 -11.31
N PRO A 37 1.15 -36.18 -11.51
CA PRO A 37 2.00 -36.68 -10.42
C PRO A 37 2.70 -35.57 -9.62
N GLN A 38 3.09 -34.50 -10.31
CA GLN A 38 3.72 -33.30 -9.75
C GLN A 38 2.74 -32.33 -9.04
N LEU A 39 1.45 -32.66 -8.95
CA LEU A 39 0.46 -31.82 -8.27
C LEU A 39 0.77 -31.70 -6.78
N ILE A 40 0.90 -30.49 -6.28
CA ILE A 40 1.10 -30.22 -4.85
C ILE A 40 -0.27 -30.01 -4.19
N LEU A 41 -0.60 -30.85 -3.21
CA LEU A 41 -1.87 -30.78 -2.50
C LEU A 41 -1.69 -30.02 -1.18
N VAL A 42 -2.50 -28.99 -1.00
CA VAL A 42 -2.58 -28.18 0.22
C VAL A 42 -3.78 -28.66 1.03
N ASN A 43 -3.57 -28.89 2.33
CA ASN A 43 -4.65 -29.27 3.23
C ASN A 43 -5.62 -28.09 3.42
N GLY A 44 -6.89 -28.29 3.05
CA GLY A 44 -7.95 -27.30 3.16
C GLY A 44 -9.04 -27.66 4.18
N GLU A 45 -8.81 -28.60 5.09
CA GLU A 45 -9.79 -28.94 6.14
C GLU A 45 -10.11 -27.74 7.04
N ASP A 46 -9.09 -26.96 7.37
CA ASP A 46 -9.29 -25.72 8.11
C ASP A 46 -9.80 -24.61 7.18
N LEU A 47 -11.08 -24.32 7.30
CA LEU A 47 -11.75 -23.24 6.58
C LEU A 47 -11.67 -21.89 7.29
N THR A 48 -11.07 -21.81 8.47
CA THR A 48 -10.99 -20.57 9.25
C THR A 48 -10.34 -19.43 8.45
N PRO A 49 -9.19 -19.63 7.77
CA PRO A 49 -8.56 -18.57 6.97
C PRO A 49 -9.45 -18.12 5.80
N TYR A 50 -10.18 -19.06 5.18
CA TYR A 50 -11.11 -18.74 4.08
C TYR A 50 -12.32 -17.93 4.58
N ARG A 51 -12.90 -18.32 5.71
CA ARG A 51 -14.04 -17.61 6.31
C ARG A 51 -13.64 -16.20 6.73
N GLU A 52 -12.52 -16.05 7.43
CA GLU A 52 -11.99 -14.74 7.82
C GLU A 52 -11.77 -13.83 6.60
N MET A 53 -11.19 -14.37 5.53
CA MET A 53 -11.00 -13.61 4.30
C MET A 53 -12.34 -13.30 3.61
N SER A 54 -13.27 -14.24 3.59
CA SER A 54 -14.61 -14.01 3.05
C SER A 54 -15.32 -12.87 3.77
N TYR A 55 -15.27 -12.82 5.10
CA TYR A 55 -15.84 -11.70 5.87
C TYR A 55 -15.19 -10.37 5.51
N LYS A 56 -13.86 -10.34 5.39
CA LYS A 56 -13.11 -9.14 4.97
C LYS A 56 -13.50 -8.68 3.57
N VAL A 57 -13.71 -9.60 2.63
CA VAL A 57 -14.15 -9.29 1.26
C VAL A 57 -15.60 -8.83 1.24
N THR A 58 -16.50 -9.45 2.01
CA THR A 58 -17.90 -9.02 2.10
C THR A 58 -18.05 -7.65 2.77
N ALA A 59 -17.10 -7.25 3.62
CA ALA A 59 -17.04 -5.89 4.15
C ALA A 59 -16.73 -4.84 3.07
N LEU A 60 -16.25 -5.24 1.89
CA LEU A 60 -16.06 -4.32 0.78
C LEU A 60 -17.40 -3.97 0.12
N ASN A 61 -17.81 -2.72 0.25
CA ASN A 61 -18.95 -2.20 -0.49
C ASN A 61 -18.54 -1.87 -1.95
N LEU A 62 -18.79 -2.79 -2.88
CA LEU A 62 -18.46 -2.58 -4.31
C LEU A 62 -19.32 -1.50 -4.99
N GLN A 63 -20.34 -0.97 -4.33
CA GLN A 63 -21.09 0.21 -4.79
C GLN A 63 -20.44 1.52 -4.32
N ASP A 64 -19.53 1.46 -3.35
CA ASP A 64 -18.74 2.61 -2.92
C ASP A 64 -17.49 2.77 -3.80
N THR A 65 -17.44 3.87 -4.54
CA THR A 65 -16.30 4.26 -5.36
C THR A 65 -14.97 4.27 -4.60
N THR A 66 -14.98 4.60 -3.30
CA THR A 66 -13.79 4.57 -2.45
C THR A 66 -13.26 3.16 -2.27
N HIS A 67 -14.14 2.19 -1.97
CA HIS A 67 -13.75 0.79 -1.83
C HIS A 67 -13.23 0.23 -3.16
N VAL A 68 -13.89 0.56 -4.28
CA VAL A 68 -13.43 0.17 -5.61
C VAL A 68 -12.02 0.72 -5.90
N ARG A 69 -11.77 2.00 -5.60
CA ARG A 69 -10.43 2.60 -5.75
C ARG A 69 -9.37 1.91 -4.88
N LEU A 70 -9.71 1.52 -3.66
CA LEU A 70 -8.78 0.82 -2.76
C LEU A 70 -8.44 -0.58 -3.28
N VAL A 71 -9.42 -1.31 -3.83
CA VAL A 71 -9.20 -2.62 -4.47
C VAL A 71 -8.27 -2.49 -5.68
N ILE A 72 -8.56 -1.54 -6.58
CA ILE A 72 -7.69 -1.26 -7.74
C ILE A 72 -6.30 -0.84 -7.27
N GLY A 73 -6.21 0.04 -6.29
CA GLY A 73 -4.94 0.51 -5.75
C GLY A 73 -4.10 -0.60 -5.12
N SER A 74 -4.75 -1.59 -4.50
CA SER A 74 -4.10 -2.80 -3.99
C SER A 74 -3.45 -3.61 -5.10
N GLN A 75 -4.16 -3.83 -6.21
CA GLN A 75 -3.61 -4.57 -7.36
C GLN A 75 -2.41 -3.85 -7.97
N VAL A 76 -2.54 -2.52 -8.17
CA VAL A 76 -1.43 -1.73 -8.71
C VAL A 76 -0.21 -1.74 -7.78
N ALA A 77 -0.42 -1.68 -6.46
CA ALA A 77 0.68 -1.75 -5.49
C ALA A 77 1.40 -3.11 -5.53
N GLU A 78 0.65 -4.20 -5.71
CA GLU A 78 1.21 -5.56 -5.85
C GLU A 78 2.04 -5.68 -7.13
N GLU A 79 1.46 -5.30 -8.28
CA GLU A 79 2.15 -5.33 -9.58
C GLU A 79 3.44 -4.50 -9.56
N LEU A 80 3.41 -3.33 -8.91
CA LEU A 80 4.58 -2.47 -8.81
C LEU A 80 5.66 -3.08 -7.92
N ARG A 81 5.29 -3.68 -6.78
CA ARG A 81 6.23 -4.41 -5.91
C ARG A 81 6.85 -5.60 -6.64
N GLU A 82 6.05 -6.37 -7.37
CA GLU A 82 6.54 -7.51 -8.17
C GLU A 82 7.47 -7.04 -9.31
N ALA A 83 7.14 -5.94 -9.98
CA ALA A 83 7.98 -5.36 -11.02
C ALA A 83 9.33 -4.87 -10.47
N VAL A 84 9.35 -4.22 -9.30
CA VAL A 84 10.58 -3.80 -8.62
C VAL A 84 11.43 -5.02 -8.24
N HIS A 85 10.81 -6.06 -7.69
CA HIS A 85 11.51 -7.29 -7.33
C HIS A 85 12.09 -8.00 -8.56
N THR A 86 11.30 -8.17 -9.61
CA THR A 86 11.72 -8.88 -10.84
C THR A 86 12.83 -8.14 -11.57
N ARG A 87 12.79 -6.80 -11.63
CA ARG A 87 13.76 -6.00 -12.39
C ARG A 87 15.03 -5.69 -11.62
N LEU A 88 14.93 -5.48 -10.30
CA LEU A 88 16.02 -4.94 -9.49
C LEU A 88 16.47 -5.89 -8.37
N GLY A 89 15.76 -7.00 -8.14
CA GLY A 89 15.99 -7.90 -7.01
C GLY A 89 15.59 -7.30 -5.65
N LEU A 90 14.97 -6.12 -5.63
CA LEU A 90 14.63 -5.40 -4.41
C LEU A 90 13.20 -5.68 -3.98
N THR A 91 12.99 -5.91 -2.68
CA THR A 91 11.64 -6.03 -2.10
C THR A 91 11.24 -4.73 -1.41
N GLY A 92 9.98 -4.33 -1.53
CA GLY A 92 9.43 -3.15 -0.86
C GLY A 92 8.10 -3.46 -0.18
N CYS A 93 7.69 -2.56 0.72
CA CYS A 93 6.35 -2.58 1.31
C CYS A 93 5.48 -1.48 0.71
N ALA A 94 4.16 -1.69 0.71
CA ALA A 94 3.22 -0.70 0.21
C ALA A 94 2.05 -0.42 1.16
N GLY A 95 1.63 0.85 1.20
CA GLY A 95 0.40 1.26 1.89
C GLY A 95 -0.59 1.84 0.90
N VAL A 96 -1.84 1.41 0.99
CA VAL A 96 -2.94 1.84 0.13
C VAL A 96 -4.06 2.36 1.02
N ALA A 97 -4.45 3.62 0.84
CA ALA A 97 -5.51 4.26 1.62
C ALA A 97 -6.17 5.38 0.82
N SER A 98 -7.20 6.00 1.41
CA SER A 98 -7.96 7.10 0.80
C SER A 98 -7.17 8.41 0.65
N ASN A 99 -6.12 8.61 1.46
CA ASN A 99 -5.25 9.79 1.42
C ASN A 99 -3.78 9.46 1.73
N LYS A 100 -2.89 10.44 1.54
CA LYS A 100 -1.44 10.28 1.69
C LYS A 100 -1.01 9.97 3.11
N LEU A 101 -1.57 10.69 4.08
CA LEU A 101 -1.32 10.48 5.51
C LEU A 101 -1.52 9.01 5.89
N LEU A 102 -2.69 8.46 5.57
CA LEU A 102 -3.07 7.10 5.91
C LEU A 102 -2.26 6.08 5.12
N ALA A 103 -2.01 6.33 3.84
CA ALA A 103 -1.19 5.44 3.01
C ALA A 103 0.24 5.32 3.57
N LYS A 104 0.84 6.45 3.97
CA LYS A 104 2.15 6.46 4.61
C LYS A 104 2.14 5.73 5.95
N LEU A 105 1.11 5.94 6.77
CA LEU A 105 0.96 5.25 8.06
C LEU A 105 0.92 3.73 7.90
N VAL A 106 0.12 3.20 6.98
CA VAL A 106 -0.08 1.74 6.85
C VAL A 106 0.99 1.03 6.01
N SER A 107 1.79 1.78 5.27
CA SER A 107 2.89 1.24 4.45
C SER A 107 3.95 0.49 5.26
N GLY A 108 4.07 0.80 6.56
CA GLY A 108 5.03 0.18 7.46
C GLY A 108 4.47 -0.89 8.39
N THR A 109 3.17 -1.18 8.35
CA THR A 109 2.50 -2.04 9.36
C THR A 109 2.98 -3.49 9.32
N PHE A 110 3.11 -4.07 8.13
CA PHE A 110 3.41 -5.51 7.96
C PHE A 110 4.74 -5.75 7.23
N LYS A 111 5.79 -5.04 7.59
CA LYS A 111 7.13 -5.32 7.04
C LYS A 111 7.60 -6.73 7.41
N PRO A 112 8.44 -7.41 6.59
CA PRO A 112 8.95 -6.98 5.28
C PRO A 112 8.11 -7.51 4.09
N ASN A 113 8.30 -6.91 2.91
CA ASN A 113 7.73 -7.34 1.62
C ASN A 113 6.22 -7.66 1.67
N GLN A 114 5.42 -6.76 2.24
CA GLN A 114 3.95 -6.85 2.24
C GLN A 114 3.31 -5.55 1.83
N GLN A 115 1.99 -5.57 1.67
CA GLN A 115 1.20 -4.37 1.53
C GLN A 115 0.00 -4.37 2.47
N THR A 116 -0.45 -3.16 2.82
CA THR A 116 -1.61 -2.94 3.67
C THR A 116 -2.60 -2.03 2.96
N VAL A 117 -3.86 -2.47 2.87
CA VAL A 117 -4.97 -1.62 2.42
C VAL A 117 -5.76 -1.18 3.64
N LEU A 118 -5.92 0.12 3.82
CA LEU A 118 -6.74 0.69 4.90
C LEU A 118 -8.10 1.09 4.37
N LEU A 119 -9.14 0.47 4.93
CA LEU A 119 -10.53 0.86 4.67
C LEU A 119 -10.91 2.10 5.50
N PRO A 120 -11.79 2.98 5.00
CA PRO A 120 -12.23 4.17 5.72
C PRO A 120 -12.77 3.87 7.12
N GLU A 121 -13.47 2.75 7.29
CA GLU A 121 -14.10 2.32 8.54
C GLU A 121 -13.06 2.03 9.63
N SER A 122 -11.86 1.59 9.25
CA SER A 122 -10.77 1.27 10.18
C SER A 122 -9.86 2.47 10.47
N CYS A 123 -10.10 3.63 9.86
CA CYS A 123 -9.25 4.82 9.99
C CYS A 123 -9.11 5.27 11.46
N GLN A 124 -10.24 5.44 12.16
CA GLN A 124 -10.22 5.96 13.53
C GLN A 124 -9.57 4.99 14.51
N GLU A 125 -9.73 3.68 14.31
CA GLU A 125 -9.07 2.67 15.12
C GLU A 125 -7.54 2.74 14.96
N LEU A 126 -7.05 2.83 13.72
CA LEU A 126 -5.63 2.99 13.43
C LEU A 126 -5.05 4.25 14.09
N ILE A 127 -5.74 5.39 13.90
CA ILE A 127 -5.28 6.70 14.37
C ILE A 127 -5.23 6.77 15.91
N ARG A 128 -6.24 6.22 16.59
CA ARG A 128 -6.25 6.12 18.07
C ARG A 128 -5.23 5.13 18.60
N GLY A 129 -4.88 4.09 17.83
CA GLY A 129 -3.85 3.12 18.17
C GLY A 129 -2.41 3.65 18.13
N LEU A 130 -2.19 4.90 17.70
CA LEU A 130 -0.86 5.49 17.64
C LEU A 130 -0.33 5.81 19.05
N SER A 131 0.80 5.19 19.40
CA SER A 131 1.41 5.36 20.74
C SER A 131 1.86 6.79 21.06
N HIS A 132 2.21 7.59 20.04
CA HIS A 132 2.66 8.97 20.19
C HIS A 132 2.17 9.83 19.01
N ILE A 133 1.95 11.11 19.28
CA ILE A 133 1.50 12.08 18.27
C ILE A 133 2.50 12.27 17.12
N GLN A 134 3.80 12.08 17.39
CA GLN A 134 4.88 12.17 16.40
C GLN A 134 4.81 11.08 15.33
N LYS A 135 4.02 10.02 15.57
CA LYS A 135 3.79 8.98 14.56
C LYS A 135 2.85 9.45 13.46
N VAL A 136 2.10 10.53 13.64
CA VAL A 136 1.23 11.12 12.61
C VAL A 136 2.11 11.86 11.59
N PRO A 137 2.20 11.41 10.33
CA PRO A 137 2.92 12.15 9.30
C PRO A 137 2.46 13.61 9.23
N GLY A 138 3.42 14.53 9.17
CA GLY A 138 3.16 15.96 9.19
C GLY A 138 3.19 16.61 10.57
N ILE A 139 3.27 15.83 11.66
CA ILE A 139 3.57 16.32 13.02
C ILE A 139 5.02 15.95 13.38
N GLY A 140 5.94 16.87 13.10
CA GLY A 140 7.36 16.69 13.40
C GLY A 140 7.71 16.98 14.86
N TYR A 141 8.95 16.65 15.25
CA TYR A 141 9.49 16.81 16.60
C TYR A 141 9.23 18.20 17.22
N LYS A 142 9.48 19.29 16.48
CA LYS A 142 9.27 20.66 16.98
C LYS A 142 7.80 20.92 17.31
N THR A 143 6.87 20.51 16.45
CA THR A 143 5.44 20.69 16.67
C THR A 143 4.97 19.84 17.85
N ALA A 144 5.39 18.57 17.91
CA ALA A 144 5.04 17.68 19.01
C ALA A 144 5.52 18.21 20.36
N LYS A 145 6.74 18.75 20.45
CA LYS A 145 7.26 19.33 21.69
C LYS A 145 6.45 20.54 22.18
N ARG A 146 5.94 21.35 21.25
CA ARG A 146 5.04 22.47 21.59
C ARG A 146 3.68 21.98 22.09
N LEU A 147 3.15 20.93 21.46
CA LEU A 147 1.91 20.26 21.91
C LEU A 147 2.07 19.65 23.31
N GLU A 148 3.20 19.02 23.59
CA GLU A 148 3.51 18.48 24.92
C GLU A 148 3.51 19.57 26.01
N THR A 149 4.06 20.76 25.73
CA THR A 149 4.00 21.91 26.65
C THR A 149 2.57 22.36 26.93
N LEU A 150 1.66 22.18 25.98
CA LEU A 150 0.22 22.44 26.14
C LEU A 150 -0.52 21.28 26.85
N GLY A 151 0.17 20.20 27.22
CA GLY A 151 -0.42 19.03 27.86
C GLY A 151 -1.01 18.00 26.89
N VAL A 152 -0.83 18.16 25.58
CA VAL A 152 -1.29 17.21 24.56
C VAL A 152 -0.27 16.07 24.42
N ARG A 153 -0.63 14.85 24.83
CA ARG A 153 0.29 13.69 24.87
C ARG A 153 0.01 12.67 23.77
N ASN A 154 -1.26 12.53 23.38
CA ASN A 154 -1.69 11.56 22.39
C ASN A 154 -2.66 12.19 21.36
N VAL A 155 -3.10 11.38 20.40
CA VAL A 155 -3.98 11.85 19.32
C VAL A 155 -5.37 12.23 19.84
N CYS A 156 -5.92 11.48 20.80
CA CYS A 156 -7.22 11.78 21.40
C CYS A 156 -7.19 13.13 22.14
N ASP A 157 -6.09 13.44 22.84
CA ASP A 157 -5.91 14.74 23.48
C ASP A 157 -5.94 15.86 22.43
N LEU A 158 -5.25 15.69 21.29
CA LEU A 158 -5.24 16.67 20.21
C LEU A 158 -6.63 16.86 19.57
N GLN A 159 -7.36 15.75 19.37
CA GLN A 159 -8.72 15.78 18.82
C GLN A 159 -9.67 16.62 19.70
N ALA A 160 -9.56 16.47 21.02
CA ALA A 160 -10.39 17.18 21.99
C ALA A 160 -9.87 18.60 22.35
N PHE A 161 -8.66 18.97 21.91
CA PHE A 161 -8.02 20.21 22.34
C PHE A 161 -8.67 21.45 21.69
N PRO A 162 -8.89 22.55 22.42
CA PRO A 162 -9.51 23.75 21.87
C PRO A 162 -8.70 24.39 20.73
N SER A 163 -9.32 24.53 19.55
CA SER A 163 -8.66 25.07 18.36
C SER A 163 -8.09 26.47 18.58
N ALA A 164 -8.81 27.37 19.27
CA ALA A 164 -8.35 28.73 19.54
C ALA A 164 -7.00 28.79 20.28
N VAL A 165 -6.73 27.82 21.16
CA VAL A 165 -5.46 27.74 21.90
C VAL A 165 -4.36 27.20 21.00
N LEU A 166 -4.66 26.17 20.19
CA LEU A 166 -3.71 25.65 19.18
C LEU A 166 -3.32 26.73 18.17
N GLU A 167 -4.28 27.51 17.70
CA GLU A 167 -4.05 28.59 16.73
C GLU A 167 -3.18 29.70 17.31
N LYS A 168 -3.39 30.06 18.58
CA LYS A 168 -2.55 31.04 19.28
C LYS A 168 -1.12 30.56 19.44
N GLU A 169 -0.91 29.29 19.77
CA GLU A 169 0.43 28.73 19.93
C GLU A 169 1.07 28.51 18.56
N LEU A 170 0.47 27.70 17.69
CA LEU A 170 1.11 27.18 16.47
C LEU A 170 0.90 28.04 15.22
N GLY A 171 -0.03 28.99 15.26
CA GLY A 171 -0.55 29.70 14.10
C GLY A 171 -1.71 28.96 13.44
N VAL A 172 -2.64 29.75 12.86
CA VAL A 172 -3.94 29.28 12.33
C VAL A 172 -3.79 28.10 11.38
N SER A 173 -2.96 28.24 10.34
CA SER A 173 -2.79 27.19 9.32
C SER A 173 -2.24 25.88 9.87
N ILE A 174 -1.26 25.94 10.79
CA ILE A 174 -0.65 24.73 11.35
C ILE A 174 -1.62 24.04 12.29
N ALA A 175 -2.29 24.80 13.17
CA ALA A 175 -3.26 24.28 14.12
C ALA A 175 -4.41 23.53 13.42
N GLN A 176 -5.02 24.16 12.42
CA GLN A 176 -6.10 23.54 11.64
C GLN A 176 -5.61 22.27 10.92
N ARG A 177 -4.41 22.33 10.34
CA ARG A 177 -3.82 21.17 9.66
C ARG A 177 -3.59 20.01 10.62
N ILE A 178 -2.93 20.22 11.76
CA ILE A 178 -2.63 19.12 12.68
C ILE A 178 -3.91 18.53 13.30
N GLN A 179 -4.95 19.35 13.51
CA GLN A 179 -6.21 18.88 14.04
C GLN A 179 -6.91 17.98 13.02
N LYS A 180 -6.94 18.36 11.72
CA LYS A 180 -7.39 17.45 10.65
C LYS A 180 -6.59 16.15 10.58
N LEU A 181 -5.26 16.24 10.61
CA LEU A 181 -4.39 15.05 10.59
C LEU A 181 -4.67 14.13 11.80
N SER A 182 -5.04 14.69 12.95
CA SER A 182 -5.42 13.93 14.13
C SER A 182 -6.71 13.11 13.94
N TYR A 183 -7.56 13.46 12.98
CA TYR A 183 -8.74 12.67 12.57
C TYR A 183 -8.44 11.76 11.36
N GLY A 184 -7.20 11.69 10.89
CA GLY A 184 -6.84 10.95 9.68
C GLY A 184 -7.21 11.66 8.38
N GLU A 185 -7.55 12.95 8.46
CA GLU A 185 -7.95 13.76 7.31
C GLU A 185 -6.73 14.46 6.69
N ASP A 186 -6.52 14.23 5.39
CA ASP A 186 -5.48 14.90 4.61
C ASP A 186 -5.97 15.10 3.17
N ASP A 187 -6.39 16.33 2.87
CA ASP A 187 -6.86 16.75 1.54
C ASP A 187 -5.71 17.16 0.61
N SER A 188 -4.46 17.08 1.06
CA SER A 188 -3.34 17.58 0.28
C SER A 188 -3.05 16.69 -0.94
N PRO A 189 -2.85 17.28 -2.14
CA PRO A 189 -2.69 16.50 -3.35
C PRO A 189 -1.39 15.70 -3.32
N VAL A 190 -1.39 14.58 -4.04
CA VAL A 190 -0.15 13.91 -4.44
C VAL A 190 0.57 14.84 -5.39
N THR A 191 1.71 15.36 -4.97
CA THR A 191 2.58 16.20 -5.79
C THR A 191 3.73 15.35 -6.30
N PRO A 192 4.07 15.41 -7.61
CA PRO A 192 5.26 14.75 -8.12
C PRO A 192 6.48 15.20 -7.33
N SER A 193 7.27 14.23 -6.87
CA SER A 193 8.54 14.55 -6.26
C SER A 193 9.47 15.18 -7.30
N GLY A 194 10.03 16.35 -6.95
CA GLY A 194 11.10 16.97 -7.75
C GLY A 194 12.39 16.13 -7.75
N PRO A 195 13.41 16.52 -8.53
CA PRO A 195 14.67 15.80 -8.59
C PRO A 195 15.25 15.59 -7.17
N PRO A 196 15.93 14.45 -6.92
CA PRO A 196 16.59 14.23 -5.64
C PRO A 196 17.57 15.37 -5.37
N GLN A 197 17.44 15.97 -4.20
CA GLN A 197 18.26 17.11 -3.81
C GLN A 197 19.58 16.66 -3.18
N MET A 198 19.61 15.42 -2.65
CA MET A 198 20.79 14.84 -2.02
C MET A 198 20.69 13.32 -2.04
N VAL A 199 21.81 12.65 -2.31
CA VAL A 199 21.99 11.20 -2.18
C VAL A 199 23.25 11.00 -1.35
N ASP A 200 23.13 10.30 -0.23
CA ASP A 200 24.26 9.86 0.57
C ASP A 200 24.77 8.53 -0.03
N VAL A 201 26.06 8.47 -0.36
CA VAL A 201 26.68 7.34 -1.08
C VAL A 201 27.38 6.36 -0.14
N ASP A 202 27.54 6.71 1.13
CA ASP A 202 28.30 5.93 2.11
C ASP A 202 27.39 5.05 2.98
N LEU A 203 26.07 5.17 2.82
CA LEU A 203 25.07 4.37 3.53
C LEU A 203 24.37 3.40 2.57
N PRO A 204 24.22 2.11 2.95
CA PRO A 204 23.37 1.19 2.20
C PRO A 204 21.94 1.73 2.15
N PHE A 205 21.41 1.93 0.95
CA PHE A 205 20.05 2.41 0.76
C PHE A 205 19.06 1.25 1.02
N HIS A 206 18.30 1.33 2.11
CA HIS A 206 17.08 0.55 2.24
C HIS A 206 15.95 1.33 1.54
N LEU A 207 15.45 0.81 0.41
CA LEU A 207 14.23 1.32 -0.22
C LEU A 207 13.06 1.01 0.73
N THR A 208 12.77 1.94 1.65
CA THR A 208 12.06 1.56 2.87
C THR A 208 10.55 1.61 2.69
N LEU A 209 9.98 2.44 1.82
CA LEU A 209 8.52 2.54 1.67
C LEU A 209 8.09 2.94 0.24
N LEU A 210 7.43 2.04 -0.49
CA LEU A 210 6.60 2.44 -1.61
C LEU A 210 5.28 2.98 -1.07
N SER A 211 5.03 4.27 -1.22
CA SER A 211 3.72 4.86 -0.93
C SER A 211 3.02 5.10 -2.25
N VAL A 212 1.94 4.36 -2.51
CA VAL A 212 1.15 4.50 -3.73
C VAL A 212 -0.17 5.16 -3.34
N CYS A 213 -0.29 6.46 -3.62
CA CYS A 213 -1.47 7.25 -3.29
C CYS A 213 -2.20 7.64 -4.59
N PHE A 214 -3.50 7.31 -4.68
CA PHE A 214 -4.32 7.48 -5.89
C PHE A 214 -5.24 8.70 -5.86
N SER A 215 -5.00 9.69 -5.00
CA SER A 215 -5.96 10.77 -4.77
C SER A 215 -6.16 11.75 -5.96
N ASN A 216 -5.57 11.53 -7.15
CA ASN A 216 -5.69 12.44 -8.30
C ASN A 216 -5.66 11.75 -9.68
N LEU A 217 -6.39 10.66 -9.87
CA LEU A 217 -6.72 10.23 -11.24
C LEU A 217 -7.69 11.25 -11.85
N LYS A 218 -7.17 12.32 -12.44
CA LYS A 218 -7.93 13.15 -13.37
C LYS A 218 -8.12 12.35 -14.65
N ASP A 219 -9.32 12.39 -15.22
CA ASP A 219 -9.58 11.85 -16.54
C ASP A 219 -8.57 12.44 -17.54
N LEU A 220 -7.78 11.56 -18.16
CA LEU A 220 -6.95 11.95 -19.30
C LEU A 220 -7.89 12.28 -20.47
N PRO A 221 -7.66 13.39 -21.21
CA PRO A 221 -8.39 13.63 -22.43
C PRO A 221 -8.21 12.43 -23.36
N THR A 222 -9.32 11.93 -23.87
CA THR A 222 -9.41 10.75 -24.73
C THR A 222 -8.50 10.90 -25.95
N SER A 223 -7.29 10.35 -25.91
CA SER A 223 -6.50 10.11 -27.12
C SER A 223 -5.51 8.96 -26.94
N LYS A 224 -5.80 7.89 -27.69
CA LYS A 224 -5.00 6.72 -28.06
C LYS A 224 -4.47 5.82 -26.92
N LYS A 225 -5.14 4.67 -26.81
CA LYS A 225 -4.73 3.46 -26.08
C LYS A 225 -3.28 3.07 -26.43
N GLY A 226 -2.33 3.41 -25.58
CA GLY A 226 -1.01 2.79 -25.52
C GLY A 226 -0.91 1.93 -24.26
N SER A 227 -0.34 0.73 -24.35
CA SER A 227 -0.09 -0.09 -23.16
C SER A 227 0.91 0.62 -22.24
N ILE A 228 0.93 0.26 -20.97
CA ILE A 228 1.84 0.84 -19.96
C ILE A 228 3.33 0.77 -20.36
N GLY A 229 3.67 -0.15 -21.29
CA GLY A 229 4.99 -0.24 -21.91
C GLY A 229 5.40 0.98 -22.74
N PHE A 230 4.46 1.80 -23.22
CA PHE A 230 4.76 3.05 -23.93
C PHE A 230 5.48 4.06 -23.03
N TYR A 231 5.08 4.16 -21.77
CA TYR A 231 5.68 5.07 -20.79
C TYR A 231 7.05 4.60 -20.29
N LEU A 232 7.31 3.28 -20.32
CA LEU A 232 8.58 2.70 -19.92
C LEU A 232 9.66 2.77 -21.03
N LYS A 233 9.29 3.09 -22.27
CA LYS A 233 10.21 3.03 -23.42
C LYS A 233 10.90 4.34 -23.78
N GLN A 234 10.58 5.46 -23.12
CA GLN A 234 11.29 6.73 -23.32
C GLN A 234 12.49 6.85 -22.39
N MET A 235 13.46 5.97 -22.55
CA MET A 235 14.82 6.17 -22.05
C MET A 235 15.81 5.58 -23.06
N SER A 236 15.99 6.27 -24.18
CA SER A 236 17.20 6.13 -25.00
C SER A 236 18.20 7.22 -24.58
N PRO A 237 19.49 6.90 -24.35
CA PRO A 237 20.46 7.87 -23.89
C PRO A 237 20.80 8.88 -25.01
N PRO A 238 21.10 10.16 -24.69
CA PRO A 238 21.70 11.06 -25.66
C PRO A 238 23.15 10.63 -25.90
N SER A 239 23.50 10.39 -27.17
CA SER A 239 24.88 10.30 -27.63
C SER A 239 25.53 11.68 -27.56
N GLY A 240 26.51 11.87 -26.67
CA GLY A 240 27.27 13.11 -26.59
C GLY A 240 28.11 13.20 -25.32
N SER A 241 29.38 13.52 -25.47
CA SER A 241 30.46 13.44 -24.48
C SER A 241 30.26 14.29 -23.20
N GLY A 242 30.49 13.65 -22.05
CA GLY A 242 30.93 14.29 -20.81
C GLY A 242 29.85 14.68 -19.80
N LYS A 243 29.96 14.07 -18.60
CA LYS A 243 29.39 14.43 -17.27
C LYS A 243 28.10 13.72 -16.82
N ARG A 244 28.23 13.12 -15.62
CA ARG A 244 27.23 12.62 -14.65
C ARG A 244 26.15 11.68 -15.19
N VAL A 245 26.36 10.40 -14.94
CA VAL A 245 25.33 9.36 -15.00
C VAL A 245 24.27 9.68 -13.93
N ARG A 246 23.08 10.09 -14.38
CA ARG A 246 21.89 10.25 -13.54
C ARG A 246 21.07 8.96 -13.64
N THR A 247 21.01 8.19 -12.56
CA THR A 247 20.08 7.08 -12.43
C THR A 247 18.84 7.55 -11.65
N GLU A 248 17.68 7.23 -12.20
CA GLU A 248 16.37 7.63 -11.70
C GLU A 248 16.00 6.84 -10.45
N CYS A 249 15.59 7.53 -9.39
CA CYS A 249 14.96 6.89 -8.24
C CYS A 249 13.84 7.78 -7.70
N PHE A 250 12.66 7.19 -7.54
CA PHE A 250 11.43 7.86 -7.14
C PHE A 250 11.49 8.24 -5.66
N LYS A 251 11.32 9.54 -5.35
CA LYS A 251 11.20 10.03 -3.98
C LYS A 251 9.79 9.72 -3.45
N GLU A 252 9.75 9.01 -2.33
CA GLU A 252 8.55 8.66 -1.55
C GLU A 252 7.69 9.89 -1.23
N VAL A 253 6.38 9.76 -1.41
CA VAL A 253 5.35 10.67 -0.86
C VAL A 253 4.77 10.06 0.41
#